data_AF-A0A9E4LYL2-F1
#
_entry.id   AF-A0A9E4LYL2-F1
#
_cell.length_a   1.000
_cell.length_b   1.000
_cell.length_c   1.000
_cell.angle_alpha   90.00
_cell.angle_beta   90.00
_cell.angle_gamma   90.00
#
_symmetry.space_group_name_H-M   'P 1'
#
loop_
_entity.id
_entity.type
_entity.pdbx_description
1 polymer ?
#
loop_
_entity_poly.entity_id
_entity_poly.type
_entity_poly.pdbx_seq_one_letter_code
_entity_poly.pdbx_strand_id
1 'polypeptide(L)' 'LAARERGLGTCWTTLHLAYERETAEILDIPYDKVRQFALIPVAYTIGTDFKPAGRGGIDNVVSWNRWSR' A
#
# COMPACT_ATOMS: atom_id res chain seq x y z
N LEU A 1 10.51 -0.97 -0.18
CA LEU A 1 11.93 -0.53 -0.22
C LEU A 1 12.71 -1.26 -1.31
N ALA A 2 12.76 -2.60 -1.31
CA ALA A 2 13.52 -3.39 -2.32
C ALA A 2 13.21 -3.05 -3.80
N ALA A 3 11.94 -2.80 -4.16
CA ALA A 3 11.55 -2.39 -5.50
C ALA A 3 12.12 -1.01 -5.88
N ARG A 4 12.04 -0.04 -4.96
CA ARG A 4 12.55 1.32 -5.16
C ARG A 4 14.06 1.34 -5.36
N GLU A 5 14.81 0.53 -4.60
CA GLU A 5 16.26 0.35 -4.79
C GLU A 5 16.62 -0.18 -6.18
N ARG A 6 15.67 -0.84 -6.86
CA ARG A 6 15.83 -1.39 -8.22
C ARG A 6 15.23 -0.48 -9.30
N GLY A 7 14.89 0.77 -8.97
CA GLY A 7 14.29 1.71 -9.91
C GLY A 7 12.85 1.37 -10.31
N LEU A 8 12.17 0.48 -9.57
CA LEU A 8 10.77 0.13 -9.80
C LEU A 8 9.85 1.05 -8.98
N GLY A 9 8.78 1.52 -9.61
CA GLY A 9 7.68 2.20 -8.93
C GLY A 9 6.69 1.22 -8.33
N THR A 10 6.09 1.61 -7.21
CA THR A 10 5.06 0.83 -6.50
C THR A 10 3.96 1.74 -5.95
N CYS A 11 2.75 1.22 -5.82
CA CYS A 11 1.64 1.89 -5.13
C CYS A 11 1.02 0.91 -4.11
N TRP A 12 0.64 1.39 -2.92
CA TRP A 12 -0.24 0.63 -2.05
C TRP A 12 -1.69 0.97 -2.39
N THR A 13 -2.48 0.00 -2.79
CA THR A 13 -3.91 0.20 -3.03
C THR A 13 -4.78 -0.90 -2.43
N THR A 14 -5.99 -0.51 -2.03
CA THR A 14 -7.05 -1.39 -1.54
C THR A 14 -8.24 -1.45 -2.50
N LEU A 15 -8.13 -0.85 -3.70
CA LEU A 15 -9.25 -0.75 -4.64
C LEU A 15 -9.86 -2.12 -5.02
N HIS A 16 -9.02 -3.16 -5.13
CA HIS A 16 -9.49 -4.53 -5.41
C HIS A 16 -10.35 -5.14 -4.31
N LEU A 17 -10.28 -4.64 -3.06
CA LEU A 17 -11.07 -5.19 -1.96
C LEU A 17 -12.58 -4.96 -2.13
N ALA A 18 -12.99 -4.00 -2.96
CA ALA A 18 -14.39 -3.85 -3.37
C ALA A 18 -14.90 -5.08 -4.17
N TYR A 19 -13.98 -5.86 -4.73
CA TYR A 19 -14.20 -7.07 -5.53
C TYR A 19 -13.36 -8.23 -4.97
N GLU A 20 -13.24 -8.32 -3.64
CA GLU A 20 -12.33 -9.27 -2.98
C GLU A 20 -12.64 -10.72 -3.39
N ARG A 21 -13.94 -11.08 -3.49
CA ARG A 21 -14.35 -12.44 -3.85
C ARG A 21 -14.01 -12.78 -5.30
N GLU A 22 -14.32 -11.89 -6.23
CA GLU A 22 -14.02 -12.06 -7.65
C GLU A 22 -12.50 -12.12 -7.88
N THR A 23 -11.74 -11.28 -7.17
CA THR A 23 -10.28 -11.32 -7.20
C THR A 23 -9.74 -12.65 -6.66
N ALA A 24 -10.36 -13.17 -5.58
CA ALA A 24 -10.00 -14.47 -5.03
C ALA A 24 -10.26 -15.61 -6.01
N GLU A 25 -11.40 -15.59 -6.71
CA GLU A 25 -11.72 -16.58 -7.75
C GLU A 25 -10.72 -16.54 -8.92
N ILE A 26 -10.34 -15.33 -9.38
CA ILE A 26 -9.38 -15.16 -10.48
C ILE A 26 -7.97 -15.66 -10.09
N LEU A 27 -7.56 -15.42 -8.85
CA LEU A 27 -6.22 -15.73 -8.34
C LEU A 27 -6.13 -17.08 -7.62
N ASP A 28 -7.22 -17.85 -7.59
CA ASP A 28 -7.35 -19.12 -6.87
C ASP A 28 -6.99 -19.00 -5.36
N ILE A 29 -7.45 -17.91 -4.73
CA ILE A 29 -7.27 -17.66 -3.30
C ILE A 29 -8.46 -18.25 -2.54
N PRO A 30 -8.26 -19.07 -1.48
CA PRO A 30 -9.35 -19.60 -0.66
C PRO A 30 -10.05 -18.50 0.17
N TYR A 31 -11.12 -17.92 -0.36
CA TYR A 31 -11.82 -16.76 0.21
C TYR A 31 -12.19 -16.90 1.69
N ASP A 32 -12.70 -18.06 2.12
CA ASP A 32 -13.16 -18.26 3.50
C ASP A 32 -12.01 -18.42 4.52
N LYS A 33 -10.76 -18.59 4.05
CA LYS A 33 -9.58 -18.89 4.90
C LYS A 33 -8.48 -17.84 4.78
N VAL A 34 -8.47 -17.07 3.69
CA VAL A 34 -7.41 -16.10 3.37
C VAL A 34 -8.05 -14.75 3.06
N ARG A 35 -7.63 -13.73 3.81
CA ARG A 35 -8.07 -12.35 3.61
C ARG A 35 -7.08 -11.56 2.76
N GLN A 36 -7.58 -10.78 1.83
CA GLN A 36 -6.78 -9.83 1.06
C GLN A 36 -6.70 -8.50 1.82
N PHE A 37 -5.55 -7.83 1.76
CA PHE A 37 -5.32 -6.57 2.51
C PHE A 37 -4.85 -5.44 1.61
N ALA A 38 -3.88 -5.71 0.75
CA ALA A 38 -3.29 -4.71 -0.12
C ALA A 38 -2.86 -5.36 -1.43
N LEU A 39 -3.00 -4.61 -2.51
CA LEU A 39 -2.43 -4.92 -3.80
C LEU A 39 -1.30 -3.92 -4.05
N ILE A 40 -0.12 -4.43 -4.38
CA ILE A 40 1.06 -3.62 -4.70
C ILE A 40 1.43 -3.83 -6.18
N PRO A 41 0.90 -3.04 -7.13
CA PRO A 41 1.42 -3.02 -8.48
C PRO A 41 2.90 -2.62 -8.48
N VAL A 42 3.68 -3.24 -9.37
CA VAL A 42 5.11 -2.99 -9.56
C VAL A 42 5.38 -2.81 -11.05
N ALA A 43 6.07 -1.74 -11.42
CA ALA A 43 6.41 -1.46 -12.83
C ALA A 43 7.62 -0.52 -12.95
N TYR A 44 8.20 -0.45 -14.14
CA TYR A 44 9.02 0.69 -14.55
C TYR A 44 8.08 1.86 -14.89
N THR A 45 8.21 2.98 -14.19
CA THR A 45 7.26 4.10 -14.33
C THR A 45 7.56 4.94 -15.56
N ILE A 46 6.50 5.38 -16.24
CA ILE A 46 6.60 6.41 -17.28
C ILE A 46 6.48 7.77 -16.58
N GLY A 47 7.55 8.56 -16.65
CA GLY A 47 7.71 9.76 -15.83
C GLY A 47 8.21 9.43 -14.43
N THR A 48 9.10 10.29 -13.90
CA THR A 48 9.75 10.11 -12.59
C THR A 48 9.62 11.33 -11.69
N ASP A 49 8.77 12.30 -12.07
CA ASP A 49 8.59 13.59 -11.38
C ASP A 49 7.70 13.48 -10.14
N PHE A 50 7.73 12.32 -9.46
CA PHE A 50 6.98 12.10 -8.23
C PHE A 50 7.49 13.03 -7.14
N LYS A 51 6.57 13.75 -6.51
CA LYS A 51 6.88 14.60 -5.36
C LYS A 51 6.55 13.85 -4.06
N PRO A 52 7.40 13.97 -3.02
CA PRO A 52 7.05 13.46 -1.70
C PRO A 52 5.69 14.00 -1.26
N ALA A 53 4.79 13.11 -0.84
CA ALA A 53 3.52 13.54 -0.27
C ALA A 53 3.79 14.29 1.05
N GLY A 54 3.03 15.36 1.30
CA GLY A 54 3.10 16.11 2.55
C GLY A 54 2.95 15.18 3.75
N ARG A 55 3.72 15.44 4.79
CA ARG A 55 3.60 14.80 6.11
C ARG A 55 3.37 15.92 7.12
N GLY A 56 2.47 15.68 8.08
CA GLY A 56 2.28 16.59 9.20
C GLY A 56 3.54 16.68 10.07
N GLY A 57 3.60 17.70 10.93
CA GLY A 57 4.67 17.83 11.92
C GLY A 57 4.76 16.59 12.82
N ILE A 58 5.98 16.24 13.23
CA ILE A 58 6.24 15.04 14.03
C ILE A 58 5.48 15.03 15.36
N ASP A 59 5.28 16.21 15.94
CA ASP A 59 4.56 16.41 17.20
C ASP A 59 3.08 16.00 17.12
N ASN A 60 2.52 15.87 15.91
CA ASN A 60 1.15 15.41 15.69
C ASN A 60 1.03 13.88 15.65
N VAL A 61 2.14 13.15 15.56
CA VAL A 61 2.14 11.69 15.32
C VAL A 61 2.89 10.93 16.41
N VAL A 62 3.94 11.53 16.98
CA VAL A 62 4.76 10.91 18.01
C VAL A 62 4.25 11.29 19.39
N SER A 63 3.94 10.29 20.22
CA SER A 63 3.64 10.48 21.64
C SER A 63 4.64 9.71 22.50
N TRP A 64 5.21 10.37 23.51
CA TRP A 64 6.15 9.75 24.45
C TRP A 64 5.44 9.31 25.72
N ASN A 65 5.65 8.07 26.14
CA ASN A 65 5.12 7.47 27.38
C ASN A 65 3.59 7.34 27.48
N ARG A 66 2.80 8.22 26.84
CA ARG A 66 1.33 8.22 26.78
C ARG A 66 0.87 8.76 25.44
N TRP A 67 -0.32 8.35 25.02
CA TRP A 67 -0.98 8.91 23.83
C TRP A 67 -1.30 10.40 24.03
N SER A 68 -0.90 11.22 23.08
CA SER A 68 -1.39 12.59 22.95
C SER A 68 -2.88 12.55 22.56
N ARG A 69 -3.70 13.34 23.25
CA ARG A 69 -5.12 13.50 22.91
C ARG A 69 -5.29 14.50 21.78
#